data_AF-A0A6M1TW33-F1
#
_entry.id   AF-A0A6M1TW33-F1
#
_cell.length_a   1.000
_cell.length_b   1.000
_cell.length_c   1.000
_cell.angle_alpha   90.00
_cell.angle_beta   90.00
_cell.angle_gamma   90.00
#
_symmetry.space_group_name_H-M   'P 1'
#
loop_
_entity.id
_entity.type
_entity.pdbx_description
1 polymer ?
#
loop_
_entity_poly.entity_id
_entity_poly.type
_entity_poly.pdbx_seq_one_letter_code
_entity_poly.pdbx_strand_id
1 'polypeptide(L)' 'MAVPMRRLMEALRFMLLFVTCALLSYGIILLLTDHVLPGNPYREPNGNAVKVVKLINGPSPQDGSWYAGRLQLFYLVGE' A
#
# COMPACT_ATOMS: atom_id res chain seq x y z
N MET A 1 39.13 -19.11 22.67
CA MET A 1 38.02 -20.03 22.34
C MET A 1 37.95 -20.13 20.81
N ALA A 2 38.59 -21.13 20.20
CA ALA A 2 38.65 -21.26 18.75
C ALA A 2 37.39 -22.00 18.28
N VAL A 3 36.59 -21.36 17.43
CA VAL A 3 35.41 -22.01 16.84
C VAL A 3 35.91 -23.11 15.91
N PRO A 4 35.53 -24.37 16.11
CA PRO A 4 35.99 -25.45 15.25
C PRO A 4 35.47 -25.22 13.83
N MET A 5 36.37 -25.27 12.83
CA MET A 5 36.06 -25.05 11.41
C MET A 5 34.87 -25.87 10.90
N ARG A 6 34.63 -27.06 11.46
CA ARG A 6 33.46 -27.91 11.13
C ARG A 6 32.14 -27.20 11.42
N ARG A 7 32.02 -26.48 12.54
CA ARG A 7 30.80 -25.74 12.89
C ARG A 7 30.59 -24.52 11.99
N LEU A 8 31.67 -23.89 11.52
CA LEU A 8 31.58 -22.80 10.55
C LEU A 8 31.04 -23.30 9.21
N MET A 9 31.50 -24.48 8.74
CA MET A 9 30.98 -25.13 7.53
C MET A 9 29.51 -25.52 7.64
N GLU A 10 29.08 -26.06 8.78
CA GLU A 10 27.67 -26.39 9.02
C GLU A 10 26.79 -25.12 9.02
N ALA A 11 27.24 -24.06 9.69
CA ALA A 11 26.55 -22.77 9.70
C ALA A 11 26.46 -22.16 8.29
N LEU A 12 27.54 -22.23 7.51
CA LEU A 12 27.57 -21.73 6.14
C LEU A 12 26.62 -22.53 5.23
N ARG A 13 26.59 -23.86 5.37
CA ARG A 13 25.64 -24.71 4.63
C ARG A 13 24.19 -24.37 4.97
N PHE A 14 23.89 -24.17 6.25
CA PHE A 14 22.57 -23.75 6.68
C PHE A 14 22.20 -22.37 6.15
N MET A 15 23.14 -21.41 6.22
CA MET A 15 22.97 -20.07 5.69
C MET A 15 22.65 -20.10 4.18
N LEU A 16 23.37 -20.93 3.43
CA LEU A 16 23.17 -21.07 1.98
C LEU A 16 21.78 -21.65 1.67
N LEU A 17 21.35 -22.69 2.40
CA LEU A 17 20.00 -23.24 2.30
C LEU A 17 18.92 -22.21 2.66
N PHE A 18 19.15 -21.43 3.72
CA PHE A 18 18.24 -20.38 4.14
C PHE A 18 18.11 -19.28 3.07
N VAL A 19 19.22 -18.78 2.54
CA VAL A 19 19.24 -17.72 1.52
C VAL A 19 18.57 -18.20 0.23
N THR A 20 18.87 -19.42 -0.23
CA THR A 20 18.23 -19.99 -1.42
C THR A 20 16.72 -20.14 -1.24
N CYS A 21 16.26 -20.62 -0.08
CA CYS A 21 14.85 -20.71 0.24
C CYS A 21 14.17 -19.33 0.28
N ALA A 22 14.82 -18.34 0.90
CA ALA A 22 14.31 -16.97 0.97
C ALA A 22 14.21 -16.29 -0.41
N LEU A 23 15.20 -16.51 -1.29
CA LEU A 23 15.17 -15.98 -2.65
C LEU A 23 14.08 -16.65 -3.49
N LEU A 24 13.91 -17.97 -3.36
CA LEU A 24 12.85 -18.71 -4.03
C LEU A 24 11.46 -18.22 -3.59
N SER A 25 11.22 -18.09 -2.29
CA SER A 25 9.93 -17.63 -1.77
C SER A 25 9.64 -16.19 -2.21
N TYR A 26 10.64 -15.30 -2.16
CA TYR A 26 10.51 -13.94 -2.67
C TYR A 26 10.14 -13.91 -4.16
N GLY A 27 10.81 -14.72 -4.99
CA GLY A 27 10.50 -14.82 -6.41
C GLY A 27 9.07 -15.30 -6.68
N ILE A 28 8.61 -16.31 -5.95
CA ILE A 28 7.22 -16.80 -6.06
C ILE A 28 6.22 -15.71 -5.67
N ILE A 29 6.45 -15.01 -4.56
CA ILE A 29 5.58 -13.93 -4.09
C ILE A 29 5.52 -12.79 -5.11
N LEU A 30 6.66 -12.42 -5.70
CA LEU A 30 6.73 -11.36 -6.70
C LEU A 30 5.90 -11.72 -7.95
N LEU A 31 6.06 -12.96 -8.46
CA LEU A 31 5.27 -13.45 -9.60
C LEU A 31 3.78 -13.49 -9.29
N LEU A 32 3.40 -13.93 -8.09
CA LEU A 32 1.99 -13.92 -7.66
C LEU A 32 1.46 -12.49 -7.54
N THR A 33 2.26 -11.56 -7.01
CA THR A 33 1.83 -10.18 -6.80
C THR A 33 1.59 -9.47 -8.14
N ASP A 34 2.43 -9.69 -9.14
CA ASP A 34 2.25 -9.12 -10.48
C ASP A 34 0.98 -9.65 -11.16
N HIS A 35 0.60 -10.91 -10.89
CA HIS A 35 -0.63 -11.50 -11.43
C HIS A 35 -1.91 -11.13 -10.67
N VAL A 36 -1.84 -10.90 -9.35
CA VAL A 36 -3.02 -10.70 -8.49
C VAL A 36 -3.30 -9.22 -8.21
N LEU A 37 -2.28 -8.37 -8.13
CA LEU A 37 -2.44 -6.93 -7.94
C LEU A 37 -2.21 -6.19 -9.26
N PRO A 38 -3.11 -5.26 -9.67
CA PRO A 38 -2.80 -4.37 -10.78
C PRO A 38 -1.55 -3.56 -10.42
N GLY A 39 -0.51 -3.62 -11.24
CA GLY A 39 0.84 -3.09 -10.95
C GLY A 39 0.92 -1.59 -10.62
N ASN A 40 -0.18 -0.84 -10.74
CA ASN A 40 -0.29 0.51 -10.18
C ASN A 40 -1.75 0.82 -9.80
N PRO A 41 -2.19 0.50 -8.57
CA PRO A 41 -3.56 0.75 -8.12
C PRO A 41 -3.87 2.25 -7.94
N TYR A 42 -2.84 3.10 -7.96
CA TYR A 42 -2.95 4.56 -7.82
C TYR A 42 -2.53 5.31 -9.08
N ARG A 43 -2.45 4.62 -10.24
CA ARG A 43 -2.15 5.29 -11.50
C ARG A 43 -3.25 6.30 -11.77
N GLU A 44 -2.88 7.57 -11.95
CA GLU A 44 -3.85 8.56 -12.38
C GLU A 44 -4.51 8.08 -13.69
N PRO A 45 -5.84 8.01 -13.73
CA PRO A 45 -6.54 7.57 -14.93
C PRO A 45 -6.19 8.52 -16.08
N ASN A 46 -5.76 7.97 -17.21
CA ASN A 46 -5.50 8.76 -18.41
C ASN A 46 -6.84 9.32 -18.93
N GLY A 47 -7.07 10.61 -18.70
CA GLY A 47 -8.28 11.29 -19.09
C GLY A 47 -8.52 12.51 -18.21
N ASN A 48 -9.15 13.54 -18.77
CA ASN A 48 -9.44 14.76 -18.01
C ASN A 48 -10.51 14.42 -16.96
N ALA A 49 -10.16 14.44 -15.67
CA ALA A 49 -11.10 14.21 -14.58
C ALA A 49 -12.07 15.40 -14.50
N VAL A 50 -13.13 15.36 -15.30
CA VAL A 50 -14.21 16.34 -15.20
C VAL A 50 -14.93 16.01 -13.89
N LYS A 51 -14.69 16.82 -12.86
CA LYS A 51 -15.42 16.77 -11.59
C LYS A 51 -16.91 16.98 -11.90
N VAL A 52 -17.67 15.90 -12.04
CA VAL A 52 -19.14 15.92 -12.26
C VAL A 52 -19.85 16.21 -10.94
N VAL A 53 -19.40 17.25 -10.24
CA VAL A 53 -20.17 17.85 -9.17
C VAL A 53 -20.39 19.30 -9.58
N LYS A 54 -21.24 19.49 -10.60
CA LYS A 54 -22.05 20.70 -10.63
C LYS A 54 -23.07 20.52 -9.51
N LEU A 55 -22.77 21.05 -8.32
CA LEU A 55 -23.85 21.44 -7.41
C LEU A 55 -24.59 22.57 -8.12
N ILE A 56 -25.57 22.18 -8.95
CA ILE A 56 -26.41 23.14 -9.70
C ILE A 56 -27.21 24.00 -8.72
N ASN A 57 -27.38 23.58 -7.45
CA ASN A 57 -28.08 24.33 -6.40
C ASN A 57 -27.51 24.04 -4.98
N GLY A 58 -26.20 24.14 -4.80
CA GLY A 58 -25.60 24.09 -3.46
C GLY A 58 -25.19 25.48 -2.99
N PRO A 59 -25.40 25.87 -1.73
CA PRO A 59 -24.96 27.17 -1.23
C PRO A 59 -23.44 27.31 -1.45
N SER A 60 -23.05 28.45 -2.03
CA SER A 60 -21.65 28.80 -2.26
C SER A 60 -20.84 28.63 -0.96
N PRO A 61 -19.64 28.00 -0.98
CA PRO A 61 -18.87 27.68 0.22
C PRO A 61 -18.13 28.90 0.80
N GLN A 62 -18.72 30.09 0.73
CA GLN A 62 -18.13 31.32 1.26
C GLN A 62 -18.53 31.62 2.71
N ASP A 63 -19.55 30.96 3.26
CA ASP A 63 -19.99 31.21 4.63
C ASP A 63 -19.43 30.17 5.61
N GLY A 64 -18.82 30.63 6.71
CA GLY A 64 -18.25 29.78 7.75
C GLY A 64 -19.25 28.82 8.41
N SER A 65 -20.55 29.11 8.29
CA SER A 65 -21.65 28.23 8.73
C SER A 65 -21.70 26.91 7.95
N TRP A 66 -21.32 26.91 6.68
CA TRP A 66 -21.27 25.70 5.85
C TRP A 66 -20.22 24.71 6.36
N TYR A 67 -19.04 25.21 6.75
CA TYR A 67 -17.97 24.38 7.32
C TYR A 67 -18.38 23.78 8.67
N ALA A 68 -19.06 24.55 9.52
CA ALA A 68 -19.54 24.07 10.82
C ALA A 68 -20.58 22.93 10.68
N GLY A 69 -21.51 23.06 9.73
CA GLY A 69 -22.48 21.99 9.45
C GLY A 69 -21.82 20.70 8.95
N ARG A 70 -20.77 20.83 8.14
CA ARG A 70 -20.02 19.66 7.65
C ARG A 70 -19.23 18.96 8.76
N LEU A 71 -18.60 19.73 9.64
CA LEU A 71 -17.91 19.21 10.83
C LEU A 71 -18.87 18.46 11.74
N GLN A 72 -20.06 19.00 11.96
CA GLN A 72 -21.08 18.35 12.78
C GLN A 72 -21.52 17.00 12.18
N LEU A 73 -21.69 16.94 10.85
CA LEU A 73 -22.04 15.70 10.14
C LEU A 73 -20.94 14.64 10.26
N PHE A 74 -19.68 15.05 10.13
CA PHE A 74 -18.52 14.17 10.34
C PHE A 74 -18.49 13.56 11.75
N TYR A 75 -18.76 14.36 12.78
CA TYR A 75 -18.74 13.85 14.16
C TYR A 75 -19.96 13.01 14.54
N LEU A 76 -21.12 13.23 13.89
CA LEU A 76 -22.34 12.49 14.19
C LEU A 76 -22.49 11.20 13.38
N VAL A 77 -22.15 11.25 12.09
CA VAL A 77 -22.41 10.17 11.13
C VAL A 77 -21.11 9.48 10.68
N GLY A 78 -19.97 10.14 10.82
CA GLY A 78 -18.65 9.58 10.48
C GLY A 78 -18.24 9.75 9.01
N GLU A 79 -18.94 10.61 8.26
CA GLU A 79 -18.65 10.95 6.86
C GLU A 79 -17.95 12.30 6.68
#